data_AF-A0A256YPB8-F1
#
_entry.id   AF-A0A256YPB8-F1
#
_cell.length_a   1.000
_cell.length_b   1.000
_cell.length_c   1.000
_cell.angle_alpha   90.00
_cell.angle_beta   90.00
_cell.angle_gamma   90.00
#
_symmetry.space_group_name_H-M   'P 1'
#
loop_
_entity.id
_entity.type
_entity.pdbx_description
1 polymer ?
#
loop_
_entity_poly.entity_id
_entity_poly.type
_entity_poly.pdbx_seq_one_letter_code
_entity_poly.pdbx_strand_id
1 'polypeptide(L)' 'MVEVKGKKKIDIVENYSILGLIGSAFLLSLGIGLSGLISKGFPVILAMGGALLSFLFTIVLIFVWLIKELR' A
#
# COMPACT_ATOMS: atom_id res chain seq x y z
N MET A 1 -13.83 -9.72 -20.88
CA MET A 1 -13.67 -10.94 -20.06
C MET A 1 -12.76 -10.57 -18.91
N VAL A 2 -13.29 -10.48 -17.68
CA VAL A 2 -12.46 -10.25 -16.49
C VAL A 2 -11.80 -11.60 -16.21
N GLU A 3 -10.65 -11.86 -16.84
CA GLU A 3 -9.80 -12.97 -16.44
C GLU A 3 -9.41 -12.73 -15.00
N VAL A 4 -9.98 -13.52 -14.09
CA VAL A 4 -9.46 -13.63 -12.74
C VAL A 4 -8.09 -14.30 -12.88
N LYS A 5 -7.06 -13.47 -13.09
CA LYS A 5 -5.62 -13.80 -13.07
C LYS A 5 -5.25 -14.27 -11.66
N GLY A 6 -5.77 -15.44 -11.28
CA GLY A 6 -5.64 -16.00 -9.93
C GLY A 6 -4.79 -17.26 -9.87
N LYS A 7 -4.20 -17.70 -10.98
CA LYS A 7 -3.47 -18.99 -11.05
C LYS A 7 -1.95 -18.87 -10.88
N LYS A 8 -1.35 -17.68 -11.02
CA LYS A 8 0.09 -17.47 -10.81
C LYS A 8 0.33 -16.78 -9.46
N LYS A 9 1.28 -17.32 -8.69
CA LYS A 9 1.71 -16.75 -7.39
C LYS A 9 2.05 -15.25 -7.47
N ILE A 10 2.56 -14.80 -8.62
CA ILE A 10 2.93 -13.40 -8.88
C ILE A 10 1.70 -12.49 -8.91
N ASP A 11 0.59 -12.92 -9.52
CA ASP A 11 -0.63 -12.11 -9.59
C ASP A 11 -1.32 -11.98 -8.21
N ILE A 12 -1.19 -13.01 -7.36
CA ILE A 12 -1.70 -12.96 -5.98
C ILE A 12 -0.92 -11.93 -5.15
N VAL A 13 0.42 -11.91 -5.28
CA VAL A 13 1.27 -10.94 -4.58
C VAL A 13 0.98 -9.52 -5.06
N GLU A 14 0.83 -9.31 -6.37
CA GLU A 14 0.44 -8.02 -6.94
C GLU A 14 -0.87 -7.51 -6.34
N ASN A 15 -1.90 -8.37 -6.29
CA ASN A 15 -3.21 -7.99 -5.79
C ASN A 15 -3.19 -7.69 -4.28
N TYR A 16 -2.44 -8.47 -3.49
CA TYR A 16 -2.22 -8.20 -2.07
C TYR A 16 -1.46 -6.89 -1.84
N SER A 17 -0.46 -6.59 -2.67
CA SER A 17 0.27 -5.34 -2.58
C SER A 17 -0.60 -4.12 -2.91
N ILE A 18 -1.49 -4.23 -3.90
CA ILE A 18 -2.46 -3.18 -4.23
C ILE A 18 -3.45 -2.97 -3.08
N LEU A 19 -4.00 -4.04 -2.50
CA LEU A 19 -4.87 -3.95 -1.33
C LEU A 19 -4.15 -3.35 -0.12
N GLY A 20 -2.88 -3.73 0.08
CA GLY A 20 -2.01 -3.15 1.10
C GLY A 20 -1.81 -1.65 0.93
N LEU A 21 -1.57 -1.19 -0.31
CA LEU A 21 -1.45 0.22 -0.67
C LEU A 21 -2.73 1.01 -0.38
N ILE A 22 -3.88 0.44 -0.68
CA ILE A 22 -5.18 1.06 -0.37
C ILE A 22 -5.32 1.19 1.15
N GLY A 23 -5.02 0.14 1.91
CA GLY A 23 -5.07 0.16 3.37
C GLY A 23 -4.13 1.20 3.99
N SER A 24 -2.89 1.27 3.51
CA SER A 24 -1.91 2.24 3.99
C SER A 24 -2.26 3.68 3.59
N ALA A 25 -2.86 3.90 2.42
CA ALA A 25 -3.39 5.20 2.01
C ALA A 25 -4.54 5.66 2.91
N PHE A 26 -5.44 4.75 3.32
CA PHE A 26 -6.47 5.06 4.32
C PHE A 26 -5.86 5.42 5.67
N LEU A 27 -4.87 4.65 6.15
CA LEU A 27 -4.15 4.96 7.40
C LEU A 27 -3.46 6.33 7.34
N LEU A 28 -2.80 6.63 6.23
CA LEU A 28 -2.14 7.92 6.00
C LEU A 28 -3.16 9.06 6.01
N SER A 29 -4.25 8.91 5.26
CA SER A 29 -5.31 9.92 5.19
C SER A 29 -5.97 10.16 6.54
N LEU A 30 -6.20 9.10 7.33
CA LEU A 30 -6.72 9.22 8.69
C LEU A 30 -5.71 9.89 9.62
N GLY A 31 -4.43 9.51 9.55
CA GLY A 31 -3.36 10.11 10.34
C GLY A 31 -3.21 11.62 10.08
N ILE A 32 -3.24 12.02 8.81
CA ILE A 32 -3.20 13.44 8.40
C ILE A 32 -4.48 14.16 8.86
N GLY A 33 -5.65 13.58 8.61
CA GLY A 33 -6.94 14.17 8.99
C GLY A 33 -7.08 14.38 10.50
N LEU A 34 -6.68 13.39 11.30
CA LEU A 34 -6.66 13.52 12.76
C LEU A 34 -5.59 14.47 13.26
N SER A 35 -4.43 14.58 12.59
CA SER A 35 -3.38 15.52 12.98
C SER A 35 -3.82 16.98 12.82
N GLY A 36 -4.71 17.26 11.87
CA GLY A 36 -5.32 18.59 11.71
C GLY A 36 -6.32 18.96 12.81
N LEU A 37 -6.90 17.98 13.50
CA LEU A 37 -7.91 18.17 14.56
C LEU A 37 -7.31 18.08 15.96
N ILE A 38 -6.31 17.23 16.16
CA ILE A 38 -5.70 16.94 17.45
C ILE A 38 -4.17 17.01 17.30
N SER A 39 -3.56 18.06 17.85
CA SER A 39 -2.10 18.27 17.83
C SER A 39 -1.32 17.38 18.82
N LYS A 40 -1.88 16.24 19.24
CA LYS A 40 -1.12 15.23 20.01
C LYS A 40 -0.21 14.46 19.06
N GLY A 41 0.93 13.97 19.54
CA GLY A 41 1.91 13.27 18.70
C GLY A 41 1.43 11.95 18.08
N PHE A 42 0.36 11.34 18.62
CA PHE A 42 -0.14 10.05 18.16
C PHE A 42 -0.62 10.02 16.69
N PRO A 43 -1.49 10.92 16.22
CA PRO A 43 -1.90 10.96 14.81
C PRO A 43 -0.75 11.24 13.83
N VAL A 44 0.30 11.97 14.25
CA VAL A 44 1.51 12.17 13.44
C VAL A 44 2.26 10.86 13.25
N ILE A 45 2.43 10.08 14.32
CA ILE A 45 3.05 8.74 14.25
C ILE A 45 2.23 7.81 13.35
N LEU A 46 0.91 7.90 13.43
CA LEU A 46 0.00 7.11 12.58
C LEU A 46 0.14 7.47 11.10
N ALA A 47 0.25 8.77 10.77
CA ALA A 47 0.51 9.23 9.41
C ALA A 47 1.87 8.77 8.90
N MET A 48 2.92 8.90 9.72
CA MET A 48 4.27 8.43 9.37
C MET A 48 4.30 6.91 9.13
N GLY A 49 3.59 6.13 9.95
CA GLY A 49 3.45 4.69 9.76
C GLY A 49 2.71 4.33 8.46
N GLY A 50 1.61 5.04 8.15
CA GLY A 50 0.88 4.87 6.90
C GLY A 50 1.73 5.18 5.66
N ALA A 51 2.53 6.27 5.71
CA ALA A 51 3.43 6.64 4.62
C ALA A 51 4.53 5.58 4.38
N LEU A 52 5.14 5.08 5.47
CA LEU A 52 6.15 4.01 5.39
C LEU A 52 5.59 2.72 4.79
N LEU A 53 4.38 2.31 5.20
CA LEU A 53 3.72 1.13 4.62
C LEU A 53 3.43 1.33 3.12
N SER A 54 2.87 2.47 2.72
CA SER A 54 2.61 2.77 1.30
C SER A 54 3.88 2.71 0.46
N PHE A 55 4.99 3.22 1.00
CA PHE A 55 6.28 3.18 0.32
C PHE A 55 6.79 1.74 0.13
N LEU A 56 6.70 0.89 1.16
CA LEU A 56 7.08 -0.52 1.08
C LEU A 56 6.23 -1.28 0.06
N PHE A 57 4.90 -1.10 0.07
CA PHE A 57 4.03 -1.74 -0.91
C PHE A 57 4.32 -1.29 -2.34
N THR A 58 4.64 0.00 -2.52
CA THR A 58 5.04 0.54 -3.82
C THR A 58 6.33 -0.11 -4.33
N ILE A 59 7.34 -0.26 -3.48
CA ILE A 59 8.59 -0.95 -3.84
C ILE A 59 8.30 -2.39 -4.27
N VAL A 60 7.51 -3.13 -3.48
CA VAL A 60 7.14 -4.51 -3.79
C VAL A 60 6.43 -4.60 -5.15
N LEU A 61 5.51 -3.68 -5.43
CA LEU A 61 4.82 -3.60 -6.73
C LEU A 61 5.77 -3.34 -7.89
N ILE A 62 6.72 -2.42 -7.73
CA ILE A 62 7.74 -2.15 -8.74
C ILE A 62 8.53 -3.43 -9.05
N PHE A 63 8.97 -4.16 -8.02
CA PHE A 63 9.69 -5.43 -8.21
C PHE A 63 8.82 -6.51 -8.85
N VAL A 64 7.56 -6.64 -8.43
CA VAL A 64 6.60 -7.59 -9.01
C VAL A 64 6.40 -7.30 -10.49
N TRP A 65 6.18 -6.04 -10.88
CA TRP A 65 6.06 -5.63 -12.27
C TRP A 65 7.34 -5.84 -13.06
N LEU A 66 8.50 -5.52 -12.49
CA LEU A 66 9.79 -5.74 -13.14
C LEU A 66 10.03 -7.23 -13.44
N ILE A 67 9.72 -8.12 -12.49
CA ILE A 67 9.82 -9.58 -12.69
C ILE A 67 8.82 -10.06 -13.74
N LYS A 68 7.64 -9.45 -13.82
CA LYS A 68 6.58 -9.79 -14.78
C LYS A 68 6.94 -9.35 -16.20
N GLU A 69 7.65 -8.24 -16.34
CA GLU A 69 8.16 -7.72 -17.62
C GLU A 69 9.38 -8.52 -18.10
N LEU A 70 10.29 -8.90 -17.20
CA LEU A 70 11.49 -9.67 -17.52
C LEU A 70 11.23 -11.15 -17.82
N ARG A 71 10.01 -11.65 -17.58
CA ARG A 71 9.63 -13.07 -17.74
C ARG A 71 8.63 -13.28 -18.85
#